data_AF-A0A087A183-F1
#
_entry.id   AF-A0A087A183-F1
#
_cell.length_a   1.000
_cell.length_b   1.000
_cell.length_c   1.000
_cell.angle_alpha   90.00
_cell.angle_beta   90.00
_cell.angle_gamma   90.00
#
_symmetry.space_group_name_H-M   'P 1'
#
loop_
_entity.id
_entity.type
_entity.pdbx_description
1 polymer ?
#
loop_
_entity_poly.entity_id
_entity_poly.type
_entity_poly.pdbx_seq_one_letter_code
_entity_poly.pdbx_strand_id
1 'polypeptide(L)'
;MSMVSFPIPVLGNGQGDERDVASEWRVGNFTFASGTEDVTIRFRVFNDDPDLKRLISEGAARIMAKWKCSSTISTGYLDLNPDTAHEDGTTYLSSIDQRSVLGPVTVSVFAVATRPIPDFRWSRQHDDYGDETFDVRTGDLLSVPTDFTFDPAKLYDPQNPPLNSIFKIVKDDKRTKGVSVSYIEDEQIIITLPKVLFNQMQLIDSANLKLSALVLPVLIDAIAFIRLNEAQGDEEDISERQWCKTIKRLMSANGLSDDDRPLTVAQRLLANPIDGYAADVAAQQENEEAQA
;
A
#
# COMPACT_ATOMS: atom_id res chain seq x y z
N MET A 1 -9.78 0.87 -26.40
CA MET A 1 -9.94 2.01 -25.47
C MET A 1 -10.44 3.18 -26.29
N SER A 2 -11.46 3.89 -25.84
CA SER A 2 -12.01 5.07 -26.52
C SER A 2 -10.99 6.21 -26.54
N MET A 3 -10.82 6.91 -27.67
CA MET A 3 -10.10 8.18 -27.73
C MET A 3 -10.72 9.16 -26.73
N VAL A 4 -9.89 9.76 -25.90
CA VAL A 4 -10.29 10.87 -25.02
C VAL A 4 -9.89 12.16 -25.72
N SER A 5 -10.78 13.15 -25.73
CA SER A 5 -10.49 14.43 -26.37
C SER A 5 -9.64 15.29 -25.43
N PHE A 6 -8.47 15.71 -25.91
CA PHE A 6 -7.57 16.64 -25.25
C PHE A 6 -7.46 17.93 -26.07
N PRO A 7 -7.19 19.08 -25.43
CA PRO A 7 -7.03 20.35 -26.15
C PRO A 7 -5.77 20.41 -27.02
N ILE A 8 -4.83 19.48 -26.81
CA ILE A 8 -3.59 19.31 -27.55
C ILE A 8 -3.38 17.80 -27.83
N PRO A 9 -2.61 17.42 -28.86
CA PRO A 9 -2.14 16.05 -29.01
C PRO A 9 -1.31 15.63 -27.79
N VAL A 10 -1.59 14.46 -27.23
CA VAL A 10 -0.88 13.94 -26.05
C VAL A 10 -0.38 12.51 -26.24
N LEU A 11 0.74 12.19 -25.59
CA LEU A 11 1.33 10.86 -25.63
C LEU A 11 0.37 9.79 -25.06
N GLY A 12 0.28 8.65 -25.74
CA GLY A 12 -0.56 7.53 -25.30
C GLY A 12 -2.06 7.68 -25.57
N ASN A 13 -2.50 8.75 -26.26
CA ASN A 13 -3.85 8.83 -26.80
C ASN A 13 -3.92 8.13 -28.17
N GLY A 14 -5.01 7.41 -28.42
CA GLY A 14 -5.16 6.59 -29.64
C GLY A 14 -4.44 5.23 -29.59
N GLN A 15 -4.47 4.50 -30.71
CA GLN A 15 -3.84 3.17 -30.87
C GLN A 15 -3.30 3.01 -32.29
N GLY A 16 -2.23 2.22 -32.44
CA GLY A 16 -1.63 1.96 -33.75
C GLY A 16 -1.23 3.25 -34.46
N ASP A 17 -1.72 3.41 -35.68
CA ASP A 17 -1.48 4.60 -36.51
C ASP A 17 -2.34 5.80 -36.09
N GLU A 18 -3.44 5.61 -35.36
CA GLU A 18 -4.35 6.68 -34.89
C GLU A 18 -3.86 7.40 -33.62
N ARG A 19 -2.58 7.26 -33.25
CA ARG A 19 -2.05 7.93 -32.06
C ARG A 19 -1.79 9.40 -32.34
N ASP A 20 -2.22 10.28 -31.43
CA ASP A 20 -1.93 11.72 -31.51
C ASP A 20 -0.42 12.02 -31.64
N VAL A 21 0.40 11.20 -30.99
CA VAL A 21 1.87 11.26 -31.04
C VAL A 21 2.41 9.83 -31.23
N ALA A 22 3.20 9.62 -32.29
CA ALA A 22 3.78 8.34 -32.68
C ALA A 22 4.98 7.94 -31.81
N SER A 23 4.77 7.93 -30.49
CA SER A 23 5.73 7.51 -29.47
C SER A 23 5.08 6.59 -28.45
N GLU A 24 5.91 5.84 -27.73
CA GLU A 24 5.46 5.02 -26.62
C GLU A 24 5.21 5.85 -25.37
N TRP A 25 4.07 5.59 -24.73
CA TRP A 25 3.78 6.00 -23.37
C TRP A 25 3.02 4.87 -22.70
N ARG A 26 3.63 4.23 -21.71
CA ARG A 26 2.96 3.25 -20.85
C ARG A 26 3.60 3.18 -19.49
N VAL A 27 2.86 2.60 -18.55
CA VAL A 27 3.35 2.26 -17.21
C VAL A 27 3.31 0.75 -17.05
N GLY A 28 4.36 0.17 -16.49
CA GLY A 28 4.44 -1.28 -16.29
C GLY A 28 5.50 -1.68 -15.29
N ASN A 29 5.73 -2.99 -15.18
CA ASN A 29 6.67 -3.59 -14.24
C ASN A 29 6.48 -3.09 -12.80
N PHE A 30 5.21 -2.90 -12.42
CA PHE A 30 4.90 -2.39 -11.09
C PHE A 30 4.97 -3.53 -10.07
N THR A 31 5.56 -3.23 -8.92
CA THR A 31 5.62 -4.10 -7.75
C THR A 31 5.42 -3.24 -6.52
N PHE A 32 4.84 -3.81 -5.47
CA PHE A 32 4.70 -3.12 -4.20
C PHE A 32 5.13 -4.05 -3.07
N ALA A 33 5.58 -3.45 -1.98
CA ALA A 33 5.89 -4.13 -0.73
C ALA A 33 5.25 -3.34 0.42
N SER A 34 4.39 -4.00 1.19
CA SER A 34 3.84 -3.43 2.41
C SER A 34 4.91 -3.48 3.51
N GLY A 35 5.43 -2.32 3.90
CA GLY A 35 6.23 -2.16 5.11
C GLY A 35 5.36 -1.86 6.32
N THR A 36 6.02 -1.54 7.43
CA THR A 36 5.39 -1.23 8.72
C THR A 36 4.88 0.20 8.82
N GLU A 37 5.57 1.14 8.17
CA GLU A 37 5.20 2.56 8.13
C GLU A 37 4.72 2.95 6.73
N ASP A 38 5.35 2.39 5.71
CA ASP A 38 5.16 2.77 4.32
C ASP A 38 4.82 1.58 3.43
N VAL A 39 3.99 1.82 2.41
CA VAL A 39 3.89 0.97 1.25
C VAL A 39 4.89 1.45 0.22
N THR A 40 5.91 0.64 -0.06
CA THR A 40 6.90 0.94 -1.10
C THR A 40 6.34 0.51 -2.45
N ILE A 41 6.40 1.41 -3.43
CA ILE A 41 5.87 1.22 -4.78
C ILE A 41 7.02 1.43 -5.76
N ARG A 42 7.22 0.44 -6.63
CA ARG A 42 8.16 0.50 -7.74
C ARG A 42 7.38 0.33 -9.03
N PHE A 43 7.60 1.18 -10.01
CA PHE A 43 7.01 1.03 -11.34
C PHE A 43 7.90 1.66 -12.39
N ARG A 44 7.67 1.31 -13.65
CA ARG A 44 8.43 1.81 -14.79
C ARG A 44 7.54 2.62 -15.72
N VAL A 45 8.01 3.81 -16.08
CA VAL A 45 7.41 4.64 -17.13
C VAL A 45 8.22 4.42 -18.39
N PHE A 46 7.57 3.88 -19.41
CA PHE A 46 8.16 3.66 -20.72
C PHE A 46 7.85 4.85 -21.61
N ASN A 47 8.90 5.48 -22.14
CA ASN A 47 8.77 6.53 -23.14
C ASN A 47 10.02 6.58 -24.02
N ASP A 48 9.80 6.72 -25.32
CA ASP A 48 10.85 6.88 -26.32
C ASP A 48 10.82 8.27 -26.99
N ASP A 49 9.90 9.14 -26.59
CA ASP A 49 9.67 10.43 -27.23
C ASP A 49 10.82 11.42 -26.96
N PRO A 50 11.48 11.95 -27.99
CA PRO A 50 12.61 12.87 -27.82
C PRO A 50 12.19 14.22 -27.23
N ASP A 51 10.99 14.71 -27.56
CA ASP A 51 10.52 16.01 -27.07
C ASP A 51 10.16 15.93 -25.60
N LEU A 52 9.48 14.87 -25.15
CA LEU A 52 9.18 14.70 -23.73
C LEU A 52 10.48 14.58 -22.92
N LYS A 53 11.45 13.79 -23.39
CA LYS A 53 12.77 13.66 -22.75
C LYS A 53 13.46 15.02 -22.62
N ARG A 54 13.46 15.81 -23.69
CA ARG A 54 14.01 17.17 -23.69
C ARG A 54 13.27 18.08 -22.69
N LEU A 55 11.94 18.12 -22.74
CA LEU A 55 11.13 18.95 -21.83
C LEU A 55 11.35 18.60 -20.36
N ILE A 56 11.48 17.31 -20.03
CA ILE A 56 11.81 16.88 -18.66
C ILE A 56 13.22 17.35 -18.26
N SER A 57 14.21 17.19 -19.15
CA SER A 57 15.59 17.62 -18.87
C SER A 57 15.74 19.12 -18.67
N GLU A 58 14.93 19.91 -19.38
CA GLU A 58 14.86 21.37 -19.26
C GLU A 58 13.99 21.84 -18.08
N GLY A 59 13.36 20.91 -17.34
CA GLY A 59 12.43 21.21 -16.27
C GLY A 59 11.14 21.89 -16.75
N ALA A 60 10.80 21.79 -18.04
CA ALA A 60 9.57 22.29 -18.65
C ALA A 60 8.40 21.30 -18.56
N ALA A 61 8.70 20.02 -18.29
CA ALA A 61 7.73 18.98 -18.00
C ALA A 61 8.17 18.14 -16.79
N ARG A 62 7.22 17.46 -16.17
CA ARG A 62 7.47 16.52 -15.08
C ARG A 62 6.53 15.32 -15.18
N ILE A 63 7.04 14.13 -14.89
CA ILE A 63 6.22 12.95 -14.64
C ILE A 63 5.68 13.04 -13.21
N MET A 64 4.37 12.93 -13.07
CA MET A 64 3.67 12.92 -11.79
C MET A 64 2.89 11.61 -11.64
N ALA A 65 2.70 11.19 -10.40
CA ALA A 65 1.82 10.08 -10.08
C ALA A 65 0.89 10.49 -8.94
N LYS A 66 -0.42 10.48 -9.21
CA LYS A 66 -1.46 10.78 -8.24
C LYS A 66 -2.03 9.48 -7.72
N TRP A 67 -2.10 9.33 -6.40
CA TRP A 67 -2.72 8.16 -5.78
C TRP A 67 -4.06 8.54 -5.15
N LYS A 68 -4.98 7.57 -5.13
CA LYS A 68 -6.27 7.65 -4.46
C LYS A 68 -6.57 6.32 -3.78
N CYS A 69 -7.01 6.39 -2.54
CA CYS A 69 -7.60 5.27 -1.83
C CYS A 69 -9.06 5.60 -1.50
N SER A 70 -10.01 4.92 -2.14
CA SER A 70 -11.43 5.20 -1.94
C SER A 70 -11.90 4.86 -0.53
N SER A 71 -11.31 3.84 0.11
CA SER A 71 -11.72 3.38 1.43
C SER A 71 -11.36 4.37 2.55
N THR A 72 -10.23 5.07 2.43
CA THR A 72 -9.81 6.12 3.39
C THR A 72 -10.17 7.53 2.94
N ILE A 73 -10.77 7.68 1.75
CA ILE A 73 -11.06 8.97 1.09
C ILE A 73 -9.78 9.81 0.88
N SER A 74 -8.61 9.21 1.04
CA SER A 74 -7.33 9.90 0.96
C SER A 74 -6.81 9.93 -0.46
N THR A 75 -6.20 11.06 -0.84
CA THR A 75 -5.56 11.25 -2.14
C THR A 75 -4.31 12.08 -1.97
N GLY A 76 -3.30 11.83 -2.79
CA GLY A 76 -2.07 12.61 -2.78
C GLY A 76 -1.26 12.43 -4.06
N TYR A 77 -0.05 12.98 -4.06
CA TYR A 77 0.94 12.74 -5.09
C TYR A 77 2.08 11.89 -4.50
N LEU A 78 2.62 11.00 -5.33
CA LEU A 78 3.82 10.25 -5.00
C LEU A 78 5.06 11.10 -5.23
N ASP A 79 6.00 11.03 -4.29
CA ASP A 79 7.33 11.60 -4.46
C ASP A 79 8.20 10.61 -5.26
N LEU A 80 8.22 10.84 -6.58
CA LEU A 80 8.89 9.93 -7.52
C LEU A 80 10.40 10.10 -7.48
N ASN A 81 11.09 9.09 -6.95
CA ASN A 81 12.55 9.00 -6.98
C ASN A 81 13.00 8.14 -8.17
N PRO A 82 13.75 8.69 -9.15
CA PRO A 82 14.33 7.88 -10.22
C PRO A 82 15.30 6.85 -9.64
N ASP A 83 15.11 5.57 -9.98
CA ASP A 83 15.92 4.47 -9.48
C ASP A 83 16.84 3.90 -10.57
N THR A 84 16.28 3.45 -11.69
CA THR A 84 17.06 2.87 -12.79
C THR A 84 16.62 3.46 -14.13
N ALA A 85 17.58 4.02 -14.87
CA ALA A 85 17.37 4.43 -16.26
C ALA A 85 17.55 3.24 -17.21
N HIS A 86 16.69 3.15 -18.21
CA HIS A 86 16.70 2.14 -19.27
C HIS A 86 16.61 2.87 -20.63
N GLU A 87 16.92 2.17 -21.71
CA GLU A 87 16.82 2.74 -23.07
C GLU A 87 15.40 3.22 -23.41
N ASP A 88 14.42 2.41 -23.04
CA ASP A 88 12.98 2.59 -23.30
C ASP A 88 12.23 3.22 -22.11
N GLY A 89 12.91 3.76 -21.09
CA GLY A 89 12.23 4.51 -20.01
C GLY A 89 12.95 4.53 -18.65
N THR A 90 12.24 4.89 -17.60
CA THR A 90 12.82 5.05 -16.25
C THR A 90 11.96 4.33 -15.20
N THR A 91 12.62 3.58 -14.32
CA THR A 91 12.01 3.01 -13.12
C THR A 91 12.02 4.04 -12.00
N TYR A 92 10.88 4.19 -11.33
CA TYR A 92 10.69 5.07 -10.18
C TYR A 92 10.37 4.26 -8.93
N LEU A 93 10.81 4.80 -7.79
CA LEU A 93 10.51 4.34 -6.44
C LEU A 93 9.76 5.45 -5.70
N SER A 94 8.74 5.09 -4.95
CA SER A 94 8.03 5.99 -4.02
C SER A 94 7.52 5.20 -2.82
N SER A 95 7.17 5.90 -1.75
CA SER A 95 6.39 5.37 -0.63
C SER A 95 5.04 6.08 -0.48
N ILE A 96 4.10 5.43 0.19
CA ILE A 96 2.90 6.02 0.75
C ILE A 96 2.81 5.60 2.21
N ASP A 97 2.54 6.52 3.14
CA ASP A 97 2.27 6.18 4.54
C ASP A 97 1.11 5.18 4.61
N GLN A 98 1.36 4.03 5.22
CA GLN A 98 0.41 2.94 5.38
C GLN A 98 -0.85 3.39 6.11
N ARG A 99 -0.78 4.39 7.01
CA ARG A 99 -1.95 4.97 7.69
C ARG A 99 -2.92 5.64 6.71
N SER A 100 -2.41 6.13 5.58
CA SER A 100 -3.20 6.86 4.56
C SER A 100 -4.02 5.96 3.62
N VAL A 101 -3.75 4.65 3.58
CA VAL A 101 -4.32 3.73 2.58
C VAL A 101 -4.97 2.50 3.22
N LEU A 102 -6.11 2.04 2.73
CA LEU A 102 -6.79 0.82 3.18
C LEU A 102 -7.50 0.16 2.00
N GLY A 103 -7.22 -1.11 1.74
CA GLY A 103 -7.76 -1.79 0.56
C GLY A 103 -7.24 -1.17 -0.75
N PRO A 104 -7.96 -1.31 -1.88
CA PRO A 104 -7.46 -0.91 -3.19
C PRO A 104 -7.01 0.56 -3.27
N VAL A 105 -5.77 0.75 -3.72
CA VAL A 105 -5.15 2.04 -4.05
C VAL A 105 -4.93 2.10 -5.56
N THR A 106 -5.45 3.14 -6.20
CA THR A 106 -5.22 3.42 -7.62
C THR A 106 -4.19 4.53 -7.76
N VAL A 107 -3.19 4.32 -8.61
CA VAL A 107 -2.16 5.29 -8.96
C VAL A 107 -2.30 5.64 -10.44
N SER A 108 -2.52 6.92 -10.73
CA SER A 108 -2.57 7.49 -12.08
C SER A 108 -1.26 8.21 -12.37
N VAL A 109 -0.51 7.75 -13.37
CA VAL A 109 0.77 8.34 -13.79
C VAL A 109 0.60 9.10 -15.10
N PHE A 110 1.14 10.31 -15.18
CA PHE A 110 1.04 11.19 -16.34
C PHE A 110 2.20 12.18 -16.41
N ALA A 111 2.48 12.71 -17.60
CA ALA A 111 3.38 13.83 -17.81
C ALA A 111 2.58 15.14 -17.86
N VAL A 112 3.12 16.19 -17.25
CA VAL A 112 2.49 17.52 -17.18
C VAL A 112 3.51 18.61 -17.48
N ALA A 113 3.07 19.70 -18.11
CA ALA A 113 3.88 20.90 -18.27
C ALA A 113 4.02 21.66 -16.94
N THR A 114 5.25 22.03 -16.57
CA THR A 114 5.57 22.78 -15.34
C THR A 114 5.72 24.27 -15.56
N ARG A 115 5.81 24.70 -16.83
CA ARG A 115 5.81 26.10 -17.27
C ARG A 115 5.16 26.20 -18.66
N PRO A 116 4.74 27.39 -19.09
CA PRO A 116 4.19 27.56 -20.43
C PRO A 116 5.21 27.20 -21.53
N ILE A 117 4.73 26.56 -22.60
CA ILE A 117 5.50 26.20 -23.80
C ILE A 117 4.72 26.75 -25.01
N PRO A 118 5.03 27.97 -25.48
CA PRO A 118 4.34 28.57 -26.61
C PRO A 118 4.73 27.88 -27.92
N ASP A 119 3.85 27.92 -28.90
CA ASP A 119 4.06 27.39 -30.26
C ASP A 119 4.61 25.93 -30.26
N PHE A 120 4.13 25.11 -29.32
CA PHE A 120 4.62 23.75 -29.12
C PHE A 120 4.06 22.80 -30.19
N ARG A 121 4.91 21.91 -30.69
CA ARG A 121 4.55 20.83 -31.59
C ARG A 121 5.38 19.60 -31.28
N TRP A 122 4.75 18.43 -31.23
CA TRP A 122 5.50 17.18 -31.14
C TRP A 122 6.20 16.90 -32.47
N SER A 123 7.47 16.51 -32.41
CA SER A 123 8.22 16.08 -33.61
C SER A 123 7.61 14.84 -34.27
N ARG A 124 6.84 14.06 -33.49
CA ARG A 124 6.14 12.84 -33.92
C ARG A 124 4.62 12.99 -33.82
N GLN A 125 4.11 14.22 -33.96
CA GLN A 125 2.67 14.50 -34.01
C GLN A 125 2.02 13.76 -35.20
N HIS A 126 0.78 13.30 -35.03
CA HIS A 126 0.03 12.68 -36.12
C HIS A 126 -0.22 13.67 -37.28
N ASP A 127 -0.25 13.15 -38.51
CA ASP A 127 -0.38 13.94 -39.74
C ASP A 127 -1.71 14.71 -39.83
N ASP A 128 -2.76 14.24 -39.16
CA ASP A 128 -4.07 14.92 -39.11
C ASP A 128 -4.01 16.30 -38.46
N TYR A 129 -2.99 16.56 -37.64
CA TYR A 129 -2.75 17.90 -37.07
C TYR A 129 -1.88 18.78 -37.98
N GLY A 130 -1.30 18.23 -39.06
CA GLY A 130 -0.45 18.96 -39.99
C GLY A 130 0.71 19.71 -39.31
N ASP A 131 0.79 21.01 -39.60
CA ASP A 131 1.80 21.93 -39.05
C ASP A 131 1.27 22.78 -37.89
N GLU A 132 0.10 22.42 -37.33
CA GLU A 132 -0.47 23.14 -36.20
C GLU A 132 0.44 23.08 -34.97
N THR A 133 0.52 24.21 -34.28
CA THR A 133 1.23 24.41 -33.02
C THR A 133 0.25 24.77 -31.91
N PHE A 134 0.60 24.43 -30.68
CA PHE A 134 -0.27 24.59 -29.52
C PHE A 134 0.41 25.39 -28.42
N ASP A 135 -0.35 26.27 -27.77
CA ASP A 135 0.11 26.95 -26.56
C ASP A 135 -0.14 26.07 -25.33
N VAL A 136 0.90 25.37 -24.88
CA VAL A 136 0.83 24.53 -23.67
C VAL A 136 0.95 25.42 -22.44
N ARG A 137 -0.01 25.31 -21.53
CA ARG A 137 -0.05 26.03 -20.27
C ARG A 137 0.52 25.20 -19.13
N THR A 138 0.94 25.85 -18.06
CA THR A 138 1.30 25.15 -16.82
C THR A 138 0.13 24.30 -16.33
N GLY A 139 0.38 23.02 -16.08
CA GLY A 139 -0.64 22.06 -15.65
C GLY A 139 -1.31 21.28 -16.78
N ASP A 140 -1.06 21.62 -18.05
CA ASP A 140 -1.58 20.86 -19.18
C ASP A 140 -0.92 19.48 -19.26
N LEU A 141 -1.73 18.46 -19.53
CA LEU A 141 -1.27 17.09 -19.71
C LEU A 141 -0.52 16.96 -21.03
N LEU A 142 0.63 16.29 -20.98
CA LEU A 142 1.44 15.91 -22.14
C LEU A 142 1.30 14.42 -22.46
N SER A 143 0.63 13.67 -21.60
CA SER A 143 0.31 12.26 -21.80
C SER A 143 -1.06 11.91 -21.21
N VAL A 144 -1.64 10.81 -21.68
CA VAL A 144 -2.83 10.22 -21.04
C VAL A 144 -2.45 9.63 -19.68
N PRO A 145 -3.27 9.86 -18.63
CA PRO A 145 -3.11 9.17 -17.36
C PRO A 145 -3.18 7.65 -17.54
N THR A 146 -2.15 6.95 -17.05
CA THR A 146 -2.12 5.48 -17.04
C THR A 146 -2.24 4.99 -15.61
N ASP A 147 -3.28 4.18 -15.37
CA ASP A 147 -3.64 3.72 -14.04
C ASP A 147 -3.10 2.31 -13.76
N PHE A 148 -2.63 2.09 -12.53
CA PHE A 148 -2.51 0.76 -11.96
C PHE A 148 -3.09 0.74 -10.55
N THR A 149 -3.55 -0.43 -10.12
CA THR A 149 -4.17 -0.62 -8.80
C THR A 149 -3.43 -1.71 -8.05
N PHE A 150 -3.21 -1.50 -6.76
CA PHE A 150 -2.71 -2.50 -5.84
C PHE A 150 -3.51 -2.47 -4.54
N ASP A 151 -3.50 -3.57 -3.79
CA ASP A 151 -4.09 -3.62 -2.46
C ASP A 151 -2.95 -3.82 -1.45
N PRO A 152 -2.54 -2.76 -0.71
CA PRO A 152 -1.61 -2.90 0.38
C PRO A 152 -2.32 -3.64 1.49
N ALA A 153 -2.12 -4.96 1.53
CA ALA A 153 -2.58 -5.77 2.65
C ALA A 153 -2.02 -5.17 3.95
N LYS A 154 -2.90 -4.55 4.74
CA LYS A 154 -2.61 -4.19 6.12
C LYS A 154 -2.60 -5.47 6.95
N LEU A 155 -1.94 -5.46 8.10
CA LEU A 155 -2.14 -6.47 9.15
C LEU A 155 -3.13 -6.00 10.23
N TYR A 156 -3.33 -4.68 10.39
CA TYR A 156 -4.19 -4.09 11.43
C TYR A 156 -4.92 -2.82 10.97
N ASP A 157 -6.21 -2.72 11.30
CA ASP A 157 -7.05 -1.51 11.23
C ASP A 157 -8.03 -1.57 12.43
N PRO A 158 -8.02 -0.62 13.38
CA PRO A 158 -8.88 -0.69 14.57
C PRO A 158 -10.38 -0.67 14.29
N GLN A 159 -10.81 -0.14 13.13
CA GLN A 159 -12.21 -0.05 12.71
C GLN A 159 -12.59 -1.15 11.72
N ASN A 160 -11.63 -1.69 10.97
CA ASN A 160 -11.83 -2.81 10.03
C ASN A 160 -10.58 -3.68 9.84
N PRO A 161 -10.16 -4.44 10.88
CA PRO A 161 -8.85 -5.04 10.89
C PRO A 161 -8.73 -6.22 9.91
N PRO A 162 -7.61 -6.36 9.21
CA PRO A 162 -7.19 -7.60 8.57
C PRO A 162 -7.14 -8.79 9.54
N LEU A 163 -7.08 -8.53 10.85
CA LEU A 163 -7.28 -9.53 11.91
C LEU A 163 -8.60 -10.29 11.76
N ASN A 164 -9.64 -9.78 11.08
CA ASN A 164 -10.84 -10.58 10.81
C ASN A 164 -10.56 -11.85 9.96
N SER A 165 -9.37 -12.00 9.39
CA SER A 165 -8.95 -13.23 8.73
C SER A 165 -8.20 -14.23 9.64
N ILE A 166 -7.75 -13.80 10.82
CA ILE A 166 -6.95 -14.65 11.73
C ILE A 166 -7.54 -14.71 13.15
N PHE A 167 -8.01 -13.59 13.71
CA PHE A 167 -8.49 -13.49 15.09
C PHE A 167 -9.90 -12.95 15.17
N LYS A 168 -10.69 -13.49 16.09
CA LYS A 168 -12.00 -12.96 16.48
C LYS A 168 -12.04 -12.70 17.97
N ILE A 169 -12.14 -11.43 18.35
CA ILE A 169 -12.25 -11.04 19.76
C ILE A 169 -13.72 -11.08 20.17
N VAL A 170 -14.07 -11.92 21.12
CA VAL A 170 -15.43 -12.09 21.62
C VAL A 170 -15.53 -11.77 23.10
N LYS A 171 -16.72 -11.34 23.51
CA LYS A 171 -17.05 -11.02 24.89
C LYS A 171 -17.72 -12.22 25.56
N ASP A 172 -17.29 -12.55 26.76
CA ASP A 172 -17.98 -13.50 27.65
C ASP A 172 -18.46 -12.78 28.92
N ASP A 173 -19.77 -12.76 29.11
CA ASP A 173 -20.44 -12.11 30.25
C ASP A 173 -20.32 -12.94 31.55
N LYS A 174 -19.96 -14.23 31.47
CA LYS A 174 -19.78 -15.11 32.64
C LYS A 174 -18.34 -15.11 33.14
N ARG A 175 -17.38 -14.83 32.26
CA ARG A 175 -15.96 -14.75 32.61
C ARG A 175 -15.68 -13.47 33.39
N THR A 176 -15.03 -13.61 34.55
CA THR A 176 -14.71 -12.48 35.43
C THR A 176 -13.26 -12.03 35.33
N LYS A 177 -12.33 -12.91 34.93
CA LYS A 177 -10.88 -12.62 34.82
C LYS A 177 -10.19 -13.43 33.71
N GLY A 178 -9.01 -12.95 33.30
CA GLY A 178 -8.11 -13.60 32.35
C GLY A 178 -8.61 -13.60 30.90
N VAL A 179 -7.72 -13.88 29.96
CA VAL A 179 -8.02 -14.06 28.52
C VAL A 179 -8.00 -15.56 28.23
N SER A 180 -8.86 -16.06 27.34
CA SER A 180 -8.74 -17.42 26.80
C SER A 180 -8.70 -17.41 25.28
N VAL A 181 -7.92 -18.34 24.73
CA VAL A 181 -7.73 -18.49 23.29
C VAL A 181 -8.24 -19.87 22.86
N SER A 182 -8.92 -19.95 21.72
CA SER A 182 -9.32 -21.20 21.09
C SER A 182 -8.80 -21.26 19.66
N TYR A 183 -8.20 -22.40 19.31
CA TYR A 183 -7.66 -22.73 17.98
C TYR A 183 -8.54 -23.74 17.22
N ILE A 184 -9.72 -24.07 17.76
CA ILE A 184 -10.61 -25.14 17.27
C ILE A 184 -11.43 -24.72 16.04
N GLU A 185 -11.59 -23.42 15.78
CA GLU A 185 -12.33 -22.95 14.60
C GLU A 185 -11.44 -22.94 13.35
N ASP A 186 -12.05 -23.14 12.18
CA ASP A 186 -11.31 -23.21 10.90
C ASP A 186 -10.92 -21.82 10.40
N GLU A 187 -11.80 -20.84 10.56
CA GLU A 187 -11.65 -19.52 9.97
C GLU A 187 -10.74 -18.60 10.80
N GLN A 188 -10.93 -18.58 12.13
CA GLN A 188 -10.30 -17.60 13.01
C GLN A 188 -9.98 -18.18 14.40
N ILE A 189 -8.86 -17.78 14.98
CA ILE A 189 -8.52 -17.94 16.39
C ILE A 189 -9.43 -17.08 17.25
N ILE A 190 -10.13 -17.70 18.20
CA ILE A 190 -11.09 -16.99 19.06
C ILE A 190 -10.40 -16.50 20.33
N ILE A 191 -10.43 -15.18 20.56
CA ILE A 191 -9.93 -14.53 21.77
C ILE A 191 -11.11 -14.10 22.63
N THR A 192 -11.31 -14.76 23.75
CA THR A 192 -12.45 -14.47 24.64
C THR A 192 -12.02 -13.61 25.81
N LEU A 193 -12.68 -12.46 25.98
CA LEU A 193 -12.43 -11.49 27.03
C LEU A 193 -13.58 -11.43 28.05
N PRO A 194 -13.29 -11.21 29.35
CA PRO A 194 -14.29 -10.80 30.33
C PRO A 194 -14.97 -9.51 29.87
N LYS A 195 -16.29 -9.37 30.11
CA LYS A 195 -17.08 -8.17 29.76
C LYS A 195 -16.39 -6.85 30.09
N VAL A 196 -15.84 -6.73 31.30
CA VAL A 196 -15.19 -5.50 31.77
C VAL A 196 -13.97 -5.16 30.91
N LEU A 197 -13.09 -6.14 30.68
CA LEU A 197 -11.89 -5.95 29.88
C LEU A 197 -12.23 -5.68 28.41
N PHE A 198 -13.21 -6.40 27.85
CA PHE A 198 -13.67 -6.16 26.48
C PHE A 198 -14.11 -4.71 26.29
N ASN A 199 -14.95 -4.21 27.21
CA ASN A 199 -15.44 -2.83 27.16
C ASN A 199 -14.31 -1.81 27.34
N GLN A 200 -13.38 -2.03 28.28
CA GLN A 200 -12.24 -1.15 28.49
C GLN A 200 -11.31 -1.10 27.27
N MET A 201 -11.08 -2.23 26.61
CA MET A 201 -10.29 -2.31 25.38
C MET A 201 -10.92 -1.52 24.23
N GLN A 202 -12.24 -1.35 24.19
CA GLN A 202 -12.90 -0.49 23.19
C GLN A 202 -12.58 1.00 23.41
N LEU A 203 -12.27 1.40 24.64
CA LEU A 203 -11.97 2.80 25.00
C LEU A 203 -10.51 3.18 24.79
N ILE A 204 -9.63 2.22 24.51
CA ILE A 204 -8.23 2.50 24.20
C ILE A 204 -8.16 3.03 22.78
N ASP A 205 -7.55 4.19 22.55
CA ASP A 205 -7.39 4.72 21.19
C ASP A 205 -6.09 4.25 20.52
N SER A 206 -5.05 3.96 21.31
CA SER A 206 -3.78 3.44 20.77
C SER A 206 -3.95 2.04 20.19
N ALA A 207 -3.76 1.96 18.88
CA ALA A 207 -3.66 0.72 18.12
C ALA A 207 -2.52 -0.17 18.64
N ASN A 208 -1.35 0.41 18.87
CA ASN A 208 -0.15 -0.30 19.32
C ASN A 208 -0.33 -0.90 20.72
N LEU A 209 -1.06 -0.21 21.60
CA LEU A 209 -1.40 -0.74 22.92
C LEU A 209 -2.32 -1.96 22.81
N LYS A 210 -3.35 -1.89 21.96
CA LYS A 210 -4.24 -3.06 21.73
C LYS A 210 -3.48 -4.24 21.15
N LEU A 211 -2.61 -3.98 20.18
CA LEU A 211 -1.78 -4.99 19.54
C LEU A 211 -0.84 -5.64 20.55
N SER A 212 -0.08 -4.84 21.30
CA SER A 212 0.93 -5.33 22.25
C SER A 212 0.30 -6.07 23.44
N ALA A 213 -0.82 -5.57 23.95
CA ALA A 213 -1.46 -6.14 25.15
C ALA A 213 -2.27 -7.40 24.88
N LEU A 214 -2.81 -7.55 23.65
CA LEU A 214 -3.74 -8.64 23.35
C LEU A 214 -3.34 -9.49 22.14
N VAL A 215 -3.08 -8.87 20.99
CA VAL A 215 -2.88 -9.62 19.74
C VAL A 215 -1.51 -10.28 19.69
N LEU A 216 -0.46 -9.57 20.11
CA LEU A 216 0.91 -10.05 20.15
C LEU A 216 1.06 -11.34 20.97
N PRO A 217 0.64 -11.42 22.24
CA PRO A 217 0.77 -12.67 23.01
C PRO A 217 0.00 -13.83 22.39
N VAL A 218 -1.18 -13.57 21.81
CA VAL A 218 -1.98 -14.62 21.15
C VAL A 218 -1.32 -15.09 19.85
N LEU A 219 -0.74 -14.20 19.05
CA LEU A 219 -0.02 -14.57 17.84
C LEU A 219 1.25 -15.37 18.15
N ILE A 220 1.97 -15.01 19.20
CA ILE A 220 3.13 -15.79 19.70
C ILE A 220 2.69 -17.21 20.03
N ASP A 221 1.61 -17.35 20.78
CA ASP A 221 1.06 -18.65 21.17
C ASP A 221 0.55 -19.44 19.96
N ALA A 222 -0.11 -18.77 18.99
CA ALA A 222 -0.56 -19.38 17.75
C ALA A 222 0.59 -19.96 16.90
N ILE A 223 1.68 -19.21 16.76
CA ILE A 223 2.87 -19.67 16.02
C ILE A 223 3.51 -20.86 16.74
N ALA A 224 3.59 -20.82 18.08
CA ALA A 224 4.07 -21.94 18.87
C ALA A 224 3.17 -23.18 18.71
N PHE A 225 1.86 -22.98 18.71
CA PHE A 225 0.86 -24.03 18.49
C PHE A 225 1.01 -24.68 17.11
N ILE A 226 1.14 -23.88 16.04
CA ILE A 226 1.36 -24.40 14.68
C ILE A 226 2.57 -25.34 14.64
N ARG A 227 3.71 -24.88 15.18
CA ARG A 227 4.96 -25.65 15.16
C ARG A 227 4.89 -26.93 15.97
N LEU A 228 4.18 -26.90 17.11
CA LEU A 228 4.00 -28.08 17.92
C LEU A 228 3.23 -29.17 17.16
N ASN A 229 2.14 -28.80 16.48
CA ASN A 229 1.34 -29.74 15.68
C ASN A 229 2.14 -30.27 14.48
N GLU A 230 2.90 -29.41 13.78
CA GLU A 230 3.79 -29.82 12.67
C GLU A 230 4.86 -30.81 13.13
N ALA A 231 5.41 -30.63 14.34
CA ALA A 231 6.42 -31.51 14.90
C ALA A 231 5.86 -32.85 15.43
N GLN A 232 4.62 -32.85 15.93
CA GLN A 232 3.97 -34.04 16.49
C GLN A 232 3.30 -34.91 15.43
N GLY A 233 3.01 -34.38 14.24
CA GLY A 233 2.37 -35.12 13.16
C GLY A 233 0.96 -35.60 13.52
N ASP A 234 0.23 -34.77 14.28
CA ASP A 234 -1.08 -35.08 14.86
C ASP A 234 -2.16 -35.48 13.84
N GLU A 235 -3.20 -36.17 14.32
CA GLU A 235 -4.35 -36.67 13.52
C GLU A 235 -5.22 -35.57 12.91
N GLU A 236 -5.21 -34.34 13.46
CA GLU A 236 -5.99 -33.22 12.95
C GLU A 236 -5.08 -32.24 12.20
N ASP A 237 -5.21 -32.19 10.88
CA ASP A 237 -4.39 -31.36 10.01
C ASP A 237 -4.79 -29.88 10.14
N ILE A 238 -4.24 -29.21 11.15
CA ILE A 238 -4.45 -27.77 11.37
C ILE A 238 -3.90 -26.91 10.23
N SER A 239 -3.06 -27.45 9.34
CA SER A 239 -2.53 -26.73 8.19
C SER A 239 -3.62 -26.35 7.20
N GLU A 240 -4.75 -27.07 7.22
CA GLU A 240 -5.91 -26.77 6.39
C GLU A 240 -6.75 -25.59 6.89
N ARG A 241 -6.60 -25.21 8.16
CA ARG A 241 -7.32 -24.08 8.78
C ARG A 241 -6.91 -22.75 8.13
N GLN A 242 -7.89 -21.90 7.86
CA GLN A 242 -7.69 -20.66 7.11
C GLN A 242 -6.80 -19.66 7.84
N TRP A 243 -6.94 -19.55 9.17
CA TRP A 243 -6.06 -18.71 9.99
C TRP A 243 -4.60 -19.19 9.93
N CYS A 244 -4.38 -20.51 9.90
CA CYS A 244 -3.04 -21.10 9.84
C CYS A 244 -2.37 -20.81 8.49
N LYS A 245 -3.08 -21.07 7.38
CA LYS A 245 -2.65 -20.71 6.02
C LYS A 245 -2.32 -19.23 5.90
N THR A 246 -3.15 -18.38 6.48
CA THR A 246 -2.96 -16.92 6.45
C THR A 246 -1.68 -16.52 7.19
N ILE A 247 -1.43 -17.06 8.38
CA ILE A 247 -0.19 -16.82 9.14
C ILE A 247 1.04 -17.27 8.33
N LYS A 248 1.06 -18.50 7.80
CA LYS A 248 2.19 -19.03 7.00
C LYS A 248 2.45 -18.21 5.73
N ARG A 249 1.39 -17.78 5.05
CA ARG A 249 1.50 -16.88 3.88
C ARG A 249 2.14 -15.56 4.26
N LEU A 250 1.73 -14.97 5.38
CA LEU A 250 2.30 -13.72 5.89
C LEU A 250 3.77 -13.87 6.29
N MET A 251 4.14 -14.99 6.93
CA MET A 251 5.54 -15.31 7.24
C MET A 251 6.38 -15.36 5.96
N SER A 252 5.91 -16.10 4.95
CA SER A 252 6.60 -16.23 3.66
C SER A 252 6.76 -14.90 2.94
N ALA A 253 5.71 -14.07 2.92
CA ALA A 253 5.73 -12.75 2.29
C ALA A 253 6.70 -11.76 2.96
N ASN A 254 7.01 -11.98 4.24
CA ASN A 254 7.94 -11.15 5.02
C ASN A 254 9.33 -11.79 5.15
N GLY A 255 9.62 -12.86 4.41
CA GLY A 255 10.91 -13.56 4.46
C GLY A 255 11.22 -14.16 5.84
N LEU A 256 10.19 -14.52 6.61
CA LEU A 256 10.32 -15.11 7.94
C LEU A 256 10.37 -16.64 7.84
N SER A 257 11.28 -17.24 8.59
CA SER A 257 11.45 -18.69 8.64
C SER A 257 10.64 -19.32 9.77
N ASP A 258 10.30 -20.60 9.62
CA ASP A 258 9.78 -21.43 10.70
C ASP A 258 10.81 -21.63 11.84
N ASP A 259 12.10 -21.40 11.56
CA ASP A 259 13.16 -21.44 12.58
C ASP A 259 13.24 -20.17 13.44
N ASP A 260 12.65 -19.05 12.99
CA ASP A 260 12.68 -17.80 13.74
C ASP A 260 11.92 -17.95 15.06
N ARG A 261 12.32 -17.28 16.14
CA ARG A 261 11.59 -17.38 17.43
C ARG A 261 10.14 -16.86 17.27
N PRO A 262 9.12 -17.49 17.89
CA PRO A 262 7.72 -17.04 17.75
C PRO A 262 7.51 -15.58 18.11
N LEU A 263 8.21 -15.07 19.14
CA LEU A 263 8.22 -13.64 19.48
C LEU A 263 8.77 -12.77 18.35
N THR A 264 9.86 -13.19 17.70
CA THR A 264 10.46 -12.45 16.58
C THR A 264 9.52 -12.41 15.38
N VAL A 265 8.89 -13.55 15.06
CA VAL A 265 7.90 -13.65 13.99
C VAL A 265 6.70 -12.77 14.31
N ALA A 266 6.09 -12.92 15.48
CA ALA A 266 4.89 -12.18 15.88
C ALA A 266 5.14 -10.67 15.93
N GLN A 267 6.28 -10.21 16.45
CA GLN A 267 6.62 -8.79 16.44
C GLN A 267 6.76 -8.27 15.00
N ARG A 268 7.50 -8.96 14.13
CA ARG A 268 7.65 -8.52 12.73
C ARG A 268 6.33 -8.52 11.96
N LEU A 269 5.50 -9.56 12.14
CA LEU A 269 4.18 -9.63 11.54
C LEU A 269 3.21 -8.56 12.08
N LEU A 270 3.42 -8.03 13.28
CA LEU A 270 2.60 -6.95 13.85
C LEU A 270 3.28 -5.58 13.76
N ALA A 271 4.32 -5.45 12.94
CA ALA A 271 5.05 -4.19 12.76
C ALA A 271 5.72 -3.66 14.04
N ASN A 272 6.28 -4.57 14.85
CA ASN A 272 6.94 -4.28 16.13
C ASN A 272 6.09 -3.36 17.03
N PRO A 273 4.89 -3.81 17.45
CA PRO A 273 3.91 -2.93 18.10
C PRO A 273 4.39 -2.38 19.45
N ILE A 274 5.43 -2.99 20.04
CA ILE A 274 6.08 -2.51 21.26
C ILE A 274 6.86 -1.20 21.00
N ASP A 275 7.49 -1.07 19.84
CA ASP A 275 8.24 0.14 19.48
C ASP A 275 7.28 1.33 19.29
N GLY A 276 6.15 1.08 18.62
CA GLY A 276 5.08 2.06 18.45
C GLY A 276 4.39 2.46 19.77
N TYR A 277 4.32 1.56 20.75
CA TYR A 277 3.80 1.88 22.08
C TYR A 277 4.63 2.95 22.80
N ALA A 278 5.96 2.87 22.73
CA ALA A 278 6.82 3.86 23.38
C ALA A 278 6.62 5.27 22.81
N ALA A 279 6.43 5.36 21.49
CA ALA A 279 6.13 6.61 20.80
C ALA A 279 4.75 7.16 21.17
N ASP A 280 3.72 6.31 21.21
CA ASP A 280 2.36 6.73 21.57
C ASP A 280 2.28 7.29 23.00
N VAL A 281 2.98 6.67 23.96
CA VAL A 281 3.02 7.15 25.35
C VAL A 281 3.77 8.47 25.48
N ALA A 282 4.89 8.64 24.78
CA ALA A 282 5.63 9.91 24.78
C ALA A 282 4.76 11.05 24.22
N ALA A 283 4.05 10.82 23.11
CA ALA A 283 3.16 11.81 22.51
C ALA A 283 1.96 12.18 23.41
N GLN A 284 1.46 11.25 24.23
CA GLN A 284 0.40 11.54 25.20
C GLN A 284 0.90 12.44 26.34
N GLN A 285 2.12 12.19 26.85
CA GLN A 285 2.72 13.00 27.91
C GLN A 285 3.02 14.43 27.45
N GLU A 286 3.56 14.60 26.23
CA GLU A 286 3.82 15.93 25.66
C GLU A 286 2.52 16.75 25.46
N ASN A 287 1.41 16.10 25.08
CA ASN A 287 0.11 16.75 24.94
C ASN A 287 -0.51 17.14 26.29
N GLU A 288 -0.31 16.35 27.34
CA GLU A 288 -0.76 16.68 28.70
C GLU A 288 0.05 17.84 29.30
N GLU A 289 1.37 17.88 29.05
CA GLU A 289 2.24 18.98 29.49
C GLU A 289 1.98 20.30 28.73
N ALA A 290 1.59 20.23 27.45
CA ALA A 290 1.23 21.42 26.67
C ALA A 290 -0.16 22.00 27.01
N GLN A 291 -0.99 21.25 27.74
CA GLN A 291 -2.34 21.66 28.16
C GLN A 291 -2.43 22.05 29.65
N ALA A 292 -1.34 21.89 30.40
CA ALA A 292 -1.20 22.30 31.81
C ALA A 292 -0.58 23.70 31.95
#